data_AF-A0AAN9Y5T9-F1
#
_entry.id   AF-A0AAN9Y5T9-F1
#
_cell.length_a   1.000
_cell.length_b   1.000
_cell.length_c   1.000
_cell.angle_alpha   90.00
_cell.angle_beta   90.00
_cell.angle_gamma   90.00
#
_symmetry.space_group_name_H-M   'P 1'
#
loop_
_entity.id
_entity.type
_entity.pdbx_description
1 polymer ?
#
loop_
_entity_poly.entity_id
_entity_poly.type
_entity_poly.pdbx_seq_one_letter_code
_entity_poly.pdbx_strand_id
1 'polypeptide(L)'
;MASIDGQMRQLASNHYKTCIHTADTSRTIHKDVKHILDIWKDGMGIVCVQAFHNLIPAEAFTREAAMIDAIGLPRLKNEKCGMYYGVVASWNSKLKRRLGAFLLYRALRIFITQNEIQLKPTDLK
;
A
#
# COMPACT_ATOMS: atom_id res chain seq x y z
N MET A 1 4.89 18.79 18.70
CA MET A 1 5.37 17.51 18.13
C MET A 1 4.26 16.96 17.25
N ALA A 2 4.33 17.18 15.93
CA ALA A 2 3.38 16.56 15.01
C ALA A 2 3.62 15.05 15.06
N SER A 3 2.63 14.28 15.50
CA SER A 3 2.73 12.82 15.55
C SER A 3 3.05 12.30 14.15
N ILE A 4 4.01 11.37 14.05
CA ILE A 4 4.41 10.70 12.81
C ILE A 4 3.17 10.11 12.09
N ASP A 5 2.16 9.71 12.86
CA ASP A 5 0.86 9.25 12.36
C ASP A 5 0.10 10.33 11.58
N GLY A 6 0.17 11.58 12.03
CA GLY A 6 -0.44 12.73 11.36
C GLY A 6 0.25 13.06 10.04
N GLN A 7 1.58 12.94 9.98
CA GLN A 7 2.33 13.17 8.73
C GLN A 7 2.08 12.08 7.69
N MET A 8 1.94 10.81 8.11
CA MET A 8 1.64 9.71 7.19
C MET A 8 0.19 9.76 6.68
N ARG A 9 -0.77 10.17 7.53
CA ARG A 9 -2.14 10.48 7.09
C ARG A 9 -2.16 11.62 6.08
N GLN A 10 -1.39 12.68 6.33
CA GLN A 10 -1.28 13.81 5.42
C GLN A 10 -0.60 13.42 4.10
N LEU A 11 0.42 12.57 4.11
CA LEU A 11 1.11 12.12 2.89
C LEU A 11 0.22 11.21 2.03
N ALA A 12 -0.49 10.26 2.64
CA ALA A 12 -1.49 9.42 1.96
C ALA A 12 -2.63 10.28 1.41
N SER A 13 -3.10 11.24 2.22
CA SER A 13 -4.12 12.22 1.82
C SER A 13 -3.67 13.10 0.67
N ASN A 14 -2.42 13.57 0.67
CA ASN A 14 -1.86 14.43 -0.38
C ASN A 14 -1.65 13.66 -1.69
N HIS A 15 -1.08 12.45 -1.64
CA HIS A 15 -0.94 11.59 -2.82
C HIS A 15 -2.31 11.33 -3.47
N TYR A 16 -3.31 11.05 -2.63
CA TYR A 16 -4.66 10.79 -3.08
C TYR A 16 -5.40 12.04 -3.59
N LYS A 17 -5.24 13.20 -2.92
CA LYS A 17 -5.76 14.51 -3.37
C LYS A 17 -5.20 14.87 -4.75
N THR A 18 -3.91 14.65 -5.00
CA THR A 18 -3.31 14.87 -6.32
C THR A 18 -3.93 13.96 -7.39
N CYS A 19 -4.22 12.70 -7.06
CA CYS A 19 -4.88 11.75 -7.97
C CYS A 19 -6.34 12.12 -8.28
N ILE A 20 -7.09 12.70 -7.33
CA ILE A 20 -8.45 13.20 -7.58
C ILE A 20 -8.44 14.50 -8.39
N HIS A 21 -7.59 15.46 -8.04
CA HIS A 21 -7.59 16.76 -8.72
C HIS A 21 -7.12 16.66 -10.19
N THR A 22 -6.29 15.66 -10.49
CA THR A 22 -5.89 15.32 -11.87
C THR A 22 -6.98 14.59 -12.65
N ALA A 23 -7.86 13.83 -11.98
CA ALA A 23 -9.03 13.22 -12.60
C ALA A 23 -10.06 14.28 -13.07
N ASP A 24 -10.18 15.41 -12.37
CA ASP A 24 -11.05 16.52 -12.77
C ASP A 24 -10.49 17.37 -13.95
N THR A 25 -9.18 17.31 -14.22
CA THR A 25 -8.53 18.21 -15.19
C THR A 25 -8.05 17.52 -16.48
N SER A 26 -8.18 16.20 -16.64
CA SER A 26 -7.82 15.51 -17.89
C SER A 26 -8.68 14.27 -18.15
N ARG A 27 -9.12 14.10 -19.40
CA ARG A 27 -10.08 13.08 -19.93
C ARG A 27 -9.67 11.60 -19.79
N THR A 28 -8.82 11.24 -18.83
CA THR A 28 -8.38 9.86 -18.61
C THR A 28 -8.19 9.61 -17.13
N ILE A 29 -9.26 9.19 -16.44
CA ILE A 29 -9.17 8.64 -15.08
C ILE A 29 -8.28 7.40 -15.18
N HIS A 30 -7.13 7.40 -14.50
CA HIS A 30 -6.24 6.23 -14.45
C HIS A 30 -7.02 5.04 -13.87
N LYS A 31 -6.77 3.82 -14.37
CA LYS A 31 -7.56 2.63 -13.99
C LYS A 31 -7.57 2.40 -12.47
N ASP A 32 -6.48 2.75 -11.80
CA ASP A 32 -6.31 2.59 -10.35
C ASP A 32 -7.18 3.58 -9.56
N VAL A 33 -7.29 4.83 -10.05
CA VAL A 33 -8.16 5.85 -9.44
C VAL A 33 -9.62 5.44 -9.57
N LYS A 34 -10.02 4.90 -10.73
CA LYS A 34 -11.38 4.38 -10.93
C LYS A 34 -11.72 3.27 -9.93
N HIS A 35 -10.79 2.33 -9.71
CA HIS A 35 -11.01 1.23 -8.77
C HIS A 35 -11.24 1.73 -7.34
N ILE A 36 -10.48 2.74 -6.90
CA ILE A 36 -10.67 3.37 -5.60
C ILE A 36 -12.02 4.07 -5.51
N LEU A 37 -12.39 4.84 -6.54
CA LEU A 37 -13.68 5.52 -6.59
C LEU A 37 -14.85 4.53 -6.53
N ASP A 38 -14.73 3.37 -7.17
CA ASP A 38 -15.76 2.33 -7.15
C ASP A 38 -15.88 1.71 -5.74
N ILE A 39 -14.77 1.42 -5.04
CA ILE A 39 -14.79 0.97 -3.63
C ILE A 39 -15.54 1.97 -2.74
N TRP A 40 -15.29 3.26 -2.95
CA TRP A 40 -15.94 4.30 -2.17
C TRP A 40 -17.42 4.51 -2.48
N LYS A 41 -17.82 4.34 -3.75
CA LYS A 41 -19.24 4.36 -4.14
C LYS A 41 -20.02 3.25 -3.46
N ASP A 42 -19.38 2.10 -3.23
CA ASP A 42 -19.97 0.97 -2.50
C ASP A 42 -20.04 1.22 -0.98
N GLY A 43 -19.69 2.42 -0.50
CA GLY A 43 -19.71 2.80 0.92
C GLY A 43 -18.55 2.23 1.73
N MET A 44 -17.62 1.53 1.08
CA MET A 44 -16.42 0.95 1.68
C MET A 44 -15.27 1.95 1.67
N GLY A 45 -14.29 1.77 2.56
CA GLY A 45 -13.04 2.53 2.52
C GLY A 45 -11.84 1.65 2.17
N ILE A 46 -10.72 2.28 1.80
CA ILE A 46 -9.48 1.56 1.50
C ILE A 46 -8.80 1.18 2.81
N VAL A 47 -8.56 -0.11 3.03
CA VAL A 47 -7.85 -0.56 4.23
C VAL A 47 -6.39 -0.10 4.19
N CYS A 48 -5.99 0.62 5.24
CA CYS A 48 -4.63 1.10 5.41
C CYS A 48 -3.93 0.36 6.54
N VAL A 49 -2.82 -0.31 6.21
CA VAL A 49 -2.01 -1.04 7.17
C VAL A 49 -0.69 -0.31 7.39
N GLN A 50 -0.51 0.29 8.57
CA GLN A 50 0.69 1.03 8.96
C GLN A 50 1.73 0.11 9.62
N ALA A 51 2.34 -0.78 8.84
CA ALA A 51 3.23 -1.81 9.39
C ALA A 51 4.74 -1.49 9.30
N PHE A 52 5.17 -0.66 8.33
CA PHE A 52 6.59 -0.41 8.06
C PHE A 52 6.85 1.08 7.80
N HIS A 53 7.53 1.73 8.76
CA HIS A 53 7.89 3.15 8.68
C HIS A 53 9.40 3.34 8.49
N ASN A 54 9.80 4.52 7.99
CA ASN A 54 11.20 4.96 7.88
C ASN A 54 12.10 4.01 7.08
N LEU A 55 11.55 3.39 6.02
CA LEU A 55 12.31 2.52 5.12
C LEU A 55 12.88 3.32 3.95
N ILE A 56 14.09 2.95 3.52
CA ILE A 56 14.61 3.43 2.25
C ILE A 56 13.77 2.84 1.09
N PRO A 57 13.66 3.54 -0.06
CA PRO A 57 12.82 3.09 -1.17
C PRO A 57 13.11 1.65 -1.64
N ALA A 58 14.40 1.31 -1.77
CA ALA A 58 14.82 -0.03 -2.20
C ALA A 58 14.33 -1.14 -1.25
N GLU A 59 14.32 -0.87 0.06
CA GLU A 59 13.84 -1.82 1.05
C GLU A 59 12.31 -1.91 1.05
N ALA A 60 11.63 -0.76 0.93
CA ALA A 60 10.18 -0.70 0.82
C ALA A 60 9.67 -1.52 -0.39
N PHE A 61 10.25 -1.31 -1.57
CA PHE A 61 9.91 -2.06 -2.78
C PHE A 61 10.20 -3.56 -2.65
N THR A 62 11.33 -3.92 -2.05
CA THR A 62 11.69 -5.34 -1.82
C THR A 62 10.68 -6.03 -0.91
N ARG A 63 10.26 -5.36 0.17
CA ARG A 63 9.28 -5.89 1.13
C ARG A 63 7.90 -6.02 0.49
N GLU A 64 7.49 -5.02 -0.27
CA GLU A 64 6.23 -5.04 -1.02
C GLU A 64 6.19 -6.21 -2.01
N ALA A 65 7.24 -6.36 -2.84
CA ALA A 65 7.39 -7.47 -3.77
C ALA A 65 7.28 -8.83 -3.06
N ALA A 66 8.00 -8.99 -1.94
CA ALA A 66 7.95 -10.21 -1.13
C ALA A 66 6.54 -10.52 -0.62
N MET A 67 5.83 -9.52 -0.09
CA MET A 67 4.47 -9.70 0.43
C MET A 67 3.47 -10.06 -0.67
N ILE A 68 3.54 -9.40 -1.83
CA ILE A 68 2.69 -9.71 -3.00
C ILE A 68 2.93 -11.15 -3.47
N ASP A 69 4.20 -11.54 -3.64
CA ASP A 69 4.59 -12.90 -4.06
C ASP A 69 4.14 -13.97 -3.06
N ALA A 70 4.09 -13.63 -1.77
CA ALA A 70 3.62 -14.54 -0.73
C ALA A 70 2.10 -14.72 -0.76
N ILE A 71 1.33 -13.65 -1.03
CA ILE A 71 -0.14 -13.71 -1.17
C ILE A 71 -0.52 -14.49 -2.43
N GLY A 72 0.17 -14.27 -3.55
CA GLY A 72 -0.01 -15.04 -4.78
C GLY A 72 -1.37 -14.85 -5.47
N LEU A 73 -2.10 -13.77 -5.16
CA LEU A 73 -3.39 -13.49 -5.79
C LEU A 73 -3.19 -12.86 -7.18
N PRO A 74 -3.84 -13.38 -8.23
CA PRO A 74 -3.61 -12.92 -9.60
C PRO A 74 -4.07 -11.48 -9.85
N ARG A 75 -4.93 -10.93 -9.00
CA ARG A 75 -5.45 -9.56 -9.08
C ARG A 75 -4.79 -8.59 -8.09
N LEU A 76 -3.90 -9.08 -7.23
CA LEU A 76 -3.11 -8.24 -6.32
C LEU A 76 -1.74 -8.01 -6.97
N LYS A 77 -1.68 -7.05 -7.88
CA LYS A 77 -0.43 -6.69 -8.55
C LYS A 77 -0.21 -5.20 -8.35
N ASN A 78 0.99 -4.81 -7.94
CA ASN A 78 1.39 -3.42 -8.04
C ASN A 78 1.48 -3.07 -9.55
N GLU A 79 1.17 -1.82 -9.90
CA GLU A 79 1.30 -1.28 -11.26
C GLU A 79 2.71 -1.51 -11.81
N LYS A 80 3.72 -1.45 -10.93
CA LYS A 80 5.07 -1.92 -11.23
C LYS A 80 5.31 -3.27 -10.54
N CYS A 81 5.64 -4.29 -11.33
CA CYS A 81 6.01 -5.60 -10.78
C CYS A 81 7.18 -5.45 -9.79
N GLY A 82 7.05 -6.06 -8.62
CA GLY A 82 7.94 -5.84 -7.48
C GLY A 82 9.39 -6.19 -7.80
N MET A 83 10.27 -5.19 -7.81
CA MET A 83 11.70 -5.39 -7.96
C MET A 83 12.34 -5.75 -6.62
N TYR A 84 13.21 -6.75 -6.61
CA TYR A 84 14.00 -7.12 -5.45
C TYR A 84 15.36 -6.42 -5.51
N TYR A 85 15.76 -5.79 -4.40
CA TYR A 85 17.03 -5.10 -4.27
C TYR A 85 17.95 -5.78 -3.25
N GLY A 86 19.24 -5.44 -3.32
CA GLY A 86 20.26 -5.90 -2.38
C GLY A 86 20.40 -7.43 -2.34
N VAL A 87 20.69 -7.98 -1.17
CA VAL A 87 20.93 -9.43 -0.99
C VAL A 87 19.69 -10.26 -1.31
N VAL A 88 18.48 -9.70 -1.14
CA VAL A 88 17.23 -10.42 -1.42
C VAL A 88 17.06 -10.67 -2.92
N ALA A 89 17.68 -9.85 -3.79
CA ALA A 89 17.63 -10.05 -5.23
C ALA A 89 18.20 -11.43 -5.66
N SER A 90 19.29 -11.87 -5.03
CA SER A 90 19.95 -13.16 -5.32
C SER A 90 19.26 -14.37 -4.68
N TRP A 91 18.24 -14.16 -3.84
CA TRP A 91 17.52 -15.26 -3.21
C TRP A 91 16.63 -16.00 -4.21
N ASN A 92 16.46 -17.31 -3.98
CA ASN A 92 15.47 -18.11 -4.70
C ASN A 92 14.03 -17.69 -4.32
N SER A 93 13.06 -17.99 -5.19
CA SER A 93 11.66 -17.60 -5.01
C SER A 93 11.03 -18.18 -3.74
N LYS A 94 11.48 -19.34 -3.26
CA LYS A 94 10.99 -19.94 -2.01
C LYS A 94 11.36 -19.09 -0.79
N LEU A 95 12.60 -18.57 -0.74
CA LEU A 95 13.06 -17.68 0.33
C LEU A 95 12.36 -16.32 0.26
N LYS A 96 12.20 -15.76 -0.94
CA LYS A 96 11.45 -14.51 -1.16
C LYS A 96 10.01 -14.60 -0.65
N ARG A 97 9.31 -15.70 -0.95
CA ARG A 97 7.96 -15.97 -0.44
C ARG A 97 7.90 -16.17 1.08
N ARG A 98 8.90 -16.84 1.67
CA ARG A 98 9.00 -16.99 3.14
C ARG A 98 9.18 -15.65 3.83
N LEU A 99 10.03 -14.77 3.28
CA LEU A 99 10.18 -13.40 3.75
C LEU A 99 8.84 -12.66 3.68
N GLY A 100 8.13 -12.74 2.56
CA GLY A 100 6.80 -12.15 2.41
C GLY A 100 5.80 -12.64 3.44
N ALA A 101 5.71 -13.95 3.66
CA ALA A 101 4.82 -14.55 4.66
C ALA A 101 5.14 -14.05 6.08
N PHE A 102 6.43 -13.93 6.42
CA PHE A 102 6.85 -13.37 7.71
C PHE A 102 6.46 -11.89 7.85
N LEU A 103 6.64 -11.09 6.80
CA LEU A 103 6.24 -9.68 6.79
C LEU A 103 4.72 -9.52 6.92
N LEU A 104 3.94 -10.36 6.25
CA LEU A 104 2.48 -10.39 6.38
C LEU A 104 2.04 -10.77 7.79
N TYR A 105 2.69 -11.76 8.39
CA TYR A 105 2.42 -12.12 9.79
C TYR A 105 2.69 -10.93 10.73
N ARG A 106 3.79 -10.19 10.52
CA ARG A 106 4.07 -8.96 11.28
C ARG A 106 3.01 -7.89 11.05
N ALA A 107 2.62 -7.66 9.80
CA ALA A 107 1.60 -6.69 9.44
C ALA A 107 0.24 -7.04 10.06
N LEU A 108 -0.14 -8.32 10.07
CA LEU A 108 -1.36 -8.82 10.72
C LEU A 108 -1.36 -8.55 12.22
N ARG A 109 -0.25 -8.79 12.92
CA ARG A 109 -0.15 -8.51 14.36
C ARG A 109 -0.36 -7.02 14.67
N ILE A 110 0.18 -6.15 13.83
CA ILE A 110 -0.01 -4.69 13.95
C ILE A 110 -1.47 -4.35 13.69
N PHE A 111 -2.06 -4.89 12.62
CA PHE A 111 -3.47 -4.69 12.28
C PHE A 111 -4.43 -5.09 13.41
N ILE A 112 -4.23 -6.27 14.01
CA ILE A 112 -5.02 -6.73 15.16
C ILE A 112 -4.89 -5.77 16.35
N THR A 113 -3.70 -5.18 16.55
CA THR A 113 -3.43 -4.28 17.68
C THR A 113 -3.99 -2.88 17.45
N GLN A 114 -3.88 -2.36 16.23
CA GLN A 114 -4.27 -0.99 15.88
C GLN A 114 -5.73 -0.85 15.45
N ASN A 115 -6.44 -1.98 15.28
CA ASN A 115 -7.73 -2.09 14.60
C ASN A 115 -7.66 -1.68 13.11
N GLU A 116 -8.74 -1.98 12.39
CA GLU A 116 -8.88 -1.61 10.99
C GLU A 116 -9.02 -0.09 10.84
N ILE A 117 -8.13 0.50 10.01
CA ILE A 117 -8.24 1.87 9.57
C ILE A 117 -8.63 1.85 8.09
N GLN A 118 -9.78 2.44 7.78
CA GLN A 118 -10.24 2.63 6.41
C GLN A 118 -10.12 4.10 6.02
N LEU A 119 -9.50 4.38 4.88
CA LEU A 119 -9.52 5.71 4.27
C LEU A 119 -10.80 5.88 3.44
N LYS A 120 -11.63 6.82 3.86
CA LYS A 120 -12.87 7.22 3.20
C LYS A 120 -12.70 8.60 2.55
N PRO A 121 -13.58 8.98 1.59
CA PRO A 121 -13.56 10.31 0.99
C PRO A 121 -13.59 11.45 2.03
N THR A 122 -14.26 11.24 3.16
CA THR A 122 -14.39 12.22 4.24
C THR A 122 -13.07 12.54 4.95
N ASP A 123 -12.12 11.62 4.94
CA ASP A 123 -10.82 11.76 5.63
C ASP A 123 -9.82 12.60 4.83
N LEU A 124 -10.21 13.02 3.63
CA LEU A 124 -9.37 13.70 2.64
C LEU A 124 -9.76 15.17 2.46
N LYS A 125 -10.41 15.78 3.46
CA LYS A 125 -10.66 17.23 3.46
C LYS A 125 -9.38 18.00 3.72
#